data_AF-A0A1L9VUD0-F1
#
_entry.id   AF-A0A1L9VUD0-F1
#
_cell.length_a   1.000
_cell.length_b   1.000
_cell.length_c   1.000
_cell.angle_alpha   90.00
_cell.angle_beta   90.00
_cell.angle_gamma   90.00
#
_symmetry.space_group_name_H-M   'P 1'
#
loop_
_entity.id
_entity.type
_entity.pdbx_description
1 polymer ?
#
loop_
_entity_poly.entity_id
_entity_poly.type
_entity_poly.pdbx_seq_one_letter_code
_entity_poly.pdbx_strand_id
1 'polypeptide(L)'
;MQASMVLYIWLVVRVLDYLPATCDFLTRLFDKSGLKEAYRNRIRAHLIEKAAKHRLIARFVLVEFQETQCYFMIAIQLASILALSRTPDIFDASNLFQLVRDILTTRCVSLGANVPITFGLWLLYKLDMESWYTLFCSSITVLLSIATFAMSSHWNLKPDSLALSENKVFECGGQPPPLIWCAFEDNYKFGKSTVEVTVPHAVSLACFVLLVLVQVSPWKRHANNQFSRTHQRGTTLKGLIIFIELGLVTMVILYPLIVLGLGILDMPVMVDFSGWNFGQVIAVSIWVPVILKYFYWTIFGVESYSATRIPLPYKITNSEYLPLPMDILHEKSYSFNPTTTELRPMKRTTTSRTM
;
A
#
# COMPACT_ATOMS: atom_id res chain seq x y z
N MET A 1 -9.36 5.11 6.42
CA MET A 1 -8.60 5.83 5.37
C MET A 1 -7.67 4.92 4.59
N GLN A 2 -6.64 4.32 5.22
CA GLN A 2 -5.67 3.44 4.53
C GLN A 2 -6.33 2.34 3.67
N ALA A 3 -7.20 1.53 4.30
CA ALA A 3 -7.96 0.48 3.63
C ALA A 3 -8.79 1.01 2.43
N SER A 4 -9.46 2.14 2.62
CA SER A 4 -10.30 2.77 1.59
C SER A 4 -9.48 3.22 0.37
N MET A 5 -8.30 3.80 0.60
CA MET A 5 -7.43 4.26 -0.49
C MET A 5 -6.84 3.12 -1.31
N VAL A 6 -6.31 2.09 -0.65
CA VAL A 6 -5.76 0.93 -1.37
C VAL A 6 -6.84 0.18 -2.14
N LEU A 7 -8.06 0.09 -1.57
CA LEU A 7 -9.23 -0.49 -2.25
C LEU A 7 -9.65 0.35 -3.45
N TYR A 8 -9.67 1.69 -3.32
CA TYR A 8 -9.97 2.60 -4.41
C TYR A 8 -8.98 2.42 -5.57
N ILE A 9 -7.67 2.42 -5.27
CA ILE A 9 -6.62 2.24 -6.29
C ILE A 9 -6.77 0.88 -6.96
N TRP A 10 -7.00 -0.19 -6.19
CA TRP A 10 -7.27 -1.52 -6.73
C TRP A 10 -8.46 -1.53 -7.68
N LEU A 11 -9.59 -0.93 -7.28
CA LEU A 11 -10.79 -0.86 -8.08
C LEU A 11 -10.55 -0.09 -9.38
N VAL A 12 -9.87 1.05 -9.32
CA VAL A 12 -9.49 1.84 -10.51
C VAL A 12 -8.64 1.01 -11.46
N VAL A 13 -7.59 0.34 -10.96
CA VAL A 13 -6.73 -0.53 -11.78
C VAL A 13 -7.56 -1.64 -12.44
N ARG A 14 -8.44 -2.29 -11.69
CA ARG A 14 -9.30 -3.37 -12.19
C ARG A 14 -10.26 -2.88 -13.26
N VAL A 15 -10.96 -1.77 -13.03
CA VAL A 15 -11.88 -1.17 -14.02
C VAL A 15 -11.13 -0.82 -15.30
N LEU A 16 -9.93 -0.25 -15.20
CA LEU A 16 -9.11 0.12 -16.35
C LEU A 16 -8.59 -1.10 -17.13
N ASP A 17 -8.28 -2.21 -16.45
CA ASP A 17 -7.86 -3.46 -17.09
C ASP A 17 -9.01 -4.14 -17.87
N TYR A 18 -10.25 -4.02 -17.38
CA TYR A 18 -11.45 -4.56 -18.06
C TYR A 18 -12.04 -3.60 -19.09
N LEU A 19 -11.62 -2.33 -19.12
CA LEU A 19 -12.16 -1.32 -20.04
C LEU A 19 -12.00 -1.70 -21.53
N PRO A 20 -10.85 -2.23 -22.01
CA PRO A 20 -10.71 -2.63 -23.40
C PRO A 20 -11.68 -3.76 -23.79
N ALA A 21 -11.81 -4.78 -22.94
CA ALA A 21 -12.71 -5.91 -23.19
C ALA A 21 -14.18 -5.50 -23.18
N THR A 22 -14.57 -4.60 -22.27
CA THR A 22 -15.93 -4.04 -22.24
C THR A 22 -16.20 -3.13 -23.43
N CYS A 23 -15.22 -2.33 -23.86
CA CYS A 23 -15.32 -1.57 -25.11
C CYS A 23 -15.48 -2.48 -26.33
N ASP A 24 -14.76 -3.59 -26.39
CA ASP A 24 -14.87 -4.58 -27.49
C ASP A 24 -16.24 -5.26 -27.52
N PHE A 25 -16.80 -5.56 -26.34
CA PHE A 25 -18.15 -6.09 -26.23
C PHE A 25 -19.22 -5.07 -26.65
N LEU A 26 -19.13 -3.83 -26.13
CA LEU A 26 -20.07 -2.76 -26.46
C LEU A 26 -20.02 -2.39 -27.94
N THR A 27 -18.82 -2.29 -28.53
CA THR A 27 -18.67 -1.98 -29.96
C THR A 27 -19.31 -3.03 -30.86
N ARG A 28 -19.27 -4.31 -30.49
CA ARG A 28 -20.00 -5.40 -31.18
C ARG A 28 -21.52 -5.27 -31.03
N LEU A 29 -22.01 -4.88 -29.85
CA LEU A 29 -23.45 -4.66 -29.65
C LEU A 29 -23.97 -3.47 -30.47
N PHE A 30 -23.23 -2.37 -30.49
CA PHE A 30 -23.56 -1.18 -31.26
C PHE A 30 -23.35 -1.37 -32.77
N ASP A 31 -22.79 -2.48 -33.23
CA ASP A 31 -22.62 -2.73 -34.67
C ASP A 31 -23.98 -2.76 -35.38
N LYS A 32 -25.01 -3.21 -34.65
CA LYS A 32 -26.41 -3.19 -35.07
C LYS A 32 -27.05 -1.80 -35.14
N SER A 33 -26.40 -0.75 -34.62
CA SER A 33 -26.99 0.60 -34.47
C SER A 33 -26.72 1.57 -35.63
N GLY A 34 -26.05 1.12 -36.70
CA GLY A 34 -25.81 1.95 -37.89
C GLY A 34 -24.74 3.04 -37.75
N LEU A 35 -24.02 3.08 -36.62
CA LEU A 35 -22.91 4.02 -36.41
C LEU A 35 -21.74 3.70 -37.37
N LYS A 36 -21.26 4.71 -38.11
CA LYS A 36 -20.11 4.57 -39.04
C LYS A 36 -18.90 3.97 -38.31
N GLU A 37 -18.35 2.91 -38.89
CA GLU A 37 -17.21 2.15 -38.34
C GLU A 37 -16.02 3.05 -37.97
N ALA A 38 -15.72 4.04 -38.81
CA ALA A 38 -14.64 5.00 -38.57
C ALA A 38 -14.84 5.83 -37.27
N TYR A 39 -16.08 6.20 -36.94
CA TYR A 39 -16.38 6.97 -35.73
C TYR A 39 -16.26 6.09 -34.48
N ARG A 40 -16.72 4.84 -34.55
CA ARG A 40 -16.57 3.83 -33.50
C ARG A 40 -15.11 3.56 -33.17
N ASN A 41 -14.27 3.40 -34.20
CA ASN A 41 -12.84 3.16 -34.04
C ASN A 41 -12.12 4.37 -33.41
N ARG A 42 -12.52 5.59 -33.74
CA ARG A 42 -11.99 6.81 -33.10
C ARG A 42 -12.33 6.88 -31.61
N ILE A 43 -13.59 6.62 -31.23
CA ILE A 43 -13.99 6.60 -29.81
C ILE A 43 -13.21 5.52 -29.05
N ARG A 44 -13.12 4.31 -29.61
CA ARG A 44 -12.39 3.20 -29.02
C ARG A 44 -10.92 3.54 -28.78
N ALA A 45 -10.24 4.06 -29.81
CA ALA A 45 -8.84 4.48 -29.70
C ALA A 45 -8.65 5.53 -28.60
N HIS A 46 -9.53 6.54 -28.55
CA HIS A 46 -9.47 7.60 -27.54
C HIS A 46 -9.70 7.06 -26.11
N LEU A 47 -10.66 6.14 -25.93
CA LEU A 47 -10.92 5.52 -24.63
C LEU A 47 -9.75 4.64 -24.16
N ILE A 48 -9.17 3.84 -25.06
CA ILE A 48 -8.01 2.98 -24.74
C ILE A 48 -6.80 3.85 -24.38
N GLU A 49 -6.53 4.90 -25.15
CA GLU A 49 -5.44 5.84 -24.86
C GLU A 49 -5.62 6.50 -23.49
N LYS A 50 -6.83 7.01 -23.20
CA LYS A 50 -7.15 7.62 -21.92
C LYS A 50 -7.04 6.62 -20.76
N ALA A 51 -7.50 5.38 -20.96
CA ALA A 51 -7.39 4.32 -19.96
C ALA A 51 -5.94 3.94 -19.68
N ALA A 52 -5.09 3.85 -20.71
CA ALA A 52 -3.67 3.61 -20.56
C ALA A 52 -2.99 4.72 -19.74
N LYS A 53 -3.33 5.99 -20.01
CA LYS A 53 -2.85 7.14 -19.22
C LYS A 53 -3.29 7.06 -17.75
N HIS A 54 -4.57 6.82 -17.48
CA HIS A 54 -5.05 6.68 -16.10
C HIS A 54 -4.47 5.47 -15.38
N ARG A 55 -4.18 4.37 -16.10
CA ARG A 55 -3.54 3.19 -15.53
C ARG A 55 -2.12 3.51 -15.08
N LEU A 56 -1.38 4.27 -15.88
CA LEU A 56 -0.05 4.77 -15.52
C LEU A 56 -0.12 5.63 -14.25
N ILE A 57 -1.07 6.57 -14.20
CA ILE A 57 -1.28 7.44 -13.04
C ILE A 57 -1.59 6.61 -11.78
N ALA A 58 -2.49 5.63 -11.87
CA ALA A 58 -2.85 4.78 -10.74
C ALA A 58 -1.65 3.99 -10.19
N ARG A 59 -0.73 3.54 -11.07
CA ARG A 59 0.52 2.88 -10.65
C ARG A 59 1.44 3.81 -9.88
N PHE A 60 1.64 5.05 -10.35
CA PHE A 60 2.45 6.03 -9.63
C PHE A 60 1.85 6.40 -8.28
N VAL A 61 0.53 6.58 -8.22
CA VAL A 61 -0.16 6.85 -6.95
C VAL A 61 -0.05 5.69 -5.99
N LEU A 62 -0.10 4.45 -6.46
CA LEU A 62 0.06 3.28 -5.62
C LEU A 62 1.43 3.25 -4.93
N VAL A 63 2.50 3.58 -5.66
CA VAL A 63 3.87 3.64 -5.09
C VAL A 63 3.95 4.72 -4.02
N GLU A 64 3.52 5.94 -4.33
CA GLU A 64 3.54 7.07 -3.38
C GLU A 64 2.65 6.82 -2.16
N PHE A 65 1.50 6.17 -2.36
CA PHE A 65 0.62 5.74 -1.28
C PHE A 65 1.32 4.72 -0.37
N GLN A 66 1.95 3.69 -0.94
CA GLN A 66 2.66 2.67 -0.18
C GLN A 66 3.79 3.27 0.66
N GLU A 67 4.59 4.16 0.07
CA GLU A 67 5.69 4.85 0.76
C GLU A 67 5.16 5.71 1.92
N THR A 68 4.16 6.55 1.64
CA THR A 68 3.52 7.41 2.65
C THR A 68 2.91 6.59 3.78
N GLN A 69 2.24 5.49 3.45
CA GLN A 69 1.65 4.58 4.41
C GLN A 69 2.70 3.96 5.34
N CYS A 70 3.82 3.49 4.77
CA CYS A 70 4.92 2.93 5.55
C CYS A 70 5.51 3.98 6.51
N TYR A 71 5.83 5.19 6.05
CA TYR A 71 6.42 6.21 6.93
C TYR A 71 5.50 6.62 8.06
N PHE A 72 4.22 6.85 7.75
CA PHE A 72 3.23 7.21 8.75
C PHE A 72 3.10 6.13 9.81
N MET A 73 3.08 4.87 9.37
CA MET A 73 2.93 3.76 10.28
C MET A 73 4.17 3.48 11.11
N ILE A 74 5.37 3.59 10.54
CA ILE A 74 6.64 3.53 11.28
C ILE A 74 6.64 4.59 12.38
N ALA A 75 6.25 5.82 12.08
CA ALA A 75 6.19 6.91 13.05
C ALA A 75 5.23 6.60 14.21
N ILE A 76 4.00 6.16 13.91
CA ILE A 76 3.02 5.81 14.95
C ILE A 76 3.50 4.63 15.79
N GLN A 77 4.04 3.59 15.17
CA GLN A 77 4.49 2.39 15.89
C GLN A 77 5.72 2.70 16.76
N LEU A 78 6.65 3.52 16.30
CA LEU A 78 7.76 3.99 17.15
C LEU A 78 7.25 4.82 18.33
N ALA A 79 6.34 5.77 18.10
CA ALA A 79 5.73 6.54 19.17
C ALA A 79 5.00 5.64 20.17
N SER A 80 4.27 4.63 19.67
CA SER A 80 3.56 3.65 20.48
C SER A 80 4.51 2.79 21.32
N ILE A 81 5.59 2.28 20.72
CA ILE A 81 6.62 1.50 21.44
C ILE A 81 7.27 2.36 22.51
N LEU A 82 7.61 3.62 22.20
CA LEU A 82 8.18 4.55 23.17
C LEU A 82 7.21 4.80 24.33
N ALA A 83 5.93 5.06 24.04
CA ALA A 83 4.88 5.25 25.05
C ALA A 83 4.68 4.00 25.93
N LEU A 84 4.70 2.80 25.33
CA LEU A 84 4.56 1.54 26.05
C LEU A 84 5.83 1.15 26.84
N SER A 85 7.00 1.64 26.45
CA SER A 85 8.29 1.36 27.09
C SER A 85 8.63 2.29 28.27
N ARG A 86 8.00 3.47 28.32
CA ARG A 86 8.22 4.52 29.32
C ARG A 86 7.04 4.55 30.30
N THR A 87 7.03 5.54 31.22
CA THR A 87 5.89 5.72 32.13
C THR A 87 4.61 6.07 31.37
N PRO A 88 3.43 5.73 31.95
CA PRO A 88 2.12 5.95 31.30
C PRO A 88 1.81 7.40 30.94
N ASP A 89 2.57 8.36 31.48
CA ASP A 89 2.41 9.80 31.30
C ASP A 89 2.48 10.22 29.82
N ILE A 90 3.16 9.47 28.96
CA ILE A 90 3.25 9.77 27.52
C ILE A 90 1.89 9.63 26.81
N PHE A 91 0.99 8.79 27.34
CA PHE A 91 -0.37 8.68 26.80
C PHE A 91 -1.25 9.88 27.19
N ASP A 92 -0.81 10.72 28.12
CA ASP A 92 -1.54 11.90 28.61
C ASP A 92 -3.01 11.58 28.98
N ALA A 93 -3.21 10.39 29.54
CA ALA A 93 -4.54 9.90 29.88
C ALA A 93 -4.99 10.52 31.21
N SER A 94 -6.18 11.11 31.22
CA SER A 94 -6.76 11.79 32.40
C SER A 94 -7.40 10.83 33.42
N ASN A 95 -7.69 9.60 33.01
CA ASN A 95 -8.29 8.53 33.81
C ASN A 95 -7.88 7.15 33.27
N LEU A 96 -8.06 6.10 34.09
CA LEU A 96 -7.68 4.74 33.72
C LEU A 96 -8.44 4.24 32.48
N PHE A 97 -9.69 4.64 32.32
CA PHE A 97 -10.52 4.27 31.19
C PHE A 97 -9.97 4.82 29.86
N GLN A 98 -9.51 6.07 29.84
CA GLN A 98 -8.83 6.67 28.70
C GLN A 98 -7.53 5.91 28.37
N LEU A 99 -6.71 5.61 29.38
CA LEU A 99 -5.46 4.87 29.18
C LEU A 99 -5.68 3.48 28.56
N VAL A 100 -6.65 2.71 29.06
CA VAL A 100 -6.98 1.39 28.52
C VAL A 100 -7.45 1.50 27.06
N ARG A 101 -8.24 2.52 26.73
CA ARG A 101 -8.68 2.77 25.35
C ARG A 101 -7.52 3.17 24.44
N ASP A 102 -6.56 3.95 24.92
CA ASP A 102 -5.41 4.37 24.11
C ASP A 102 -4.47 3.20 23.82
N ILE A 103 -4.26 2.31 24.79
CA ILE A 103 -3.50 1.06 24.60
C ILE A 103 -4.23 0.12 23.63
N LEU A 104 -5.55 -0.01 23.78
CA LEU A 104 -6.35 -0.84 22.87
C LEU A 104 -6.36 -0.28 21.44
N THR A 105 -6.46 1.05 21.31
CA THR A 105 -6.40 1.73 20.02
C THR A 105 -5.04 1.50 19.38
N THR A 106 -3.96 1.61 20.16
CA THR A 106 -2.60 1.28 19.73
C THR A 106 -2.51 -0.15 19.21
N ARG A 107 -3.12 -1.11 19.91
CA ARG A 107 -3.20 -2.52 19.47
C ARG A 107 -3.94 -2.65 18.14
N CYS A 108 -5.12 -2.04 18.00
CA CYS A 108 -5.91 -2.06 16.77
C CYS A 108 -5.17 -1.40 15.60
N VAL A 109 -4.51 -0.27 15.82
CA VAL A 109 -3.74 0.42 14.77
C VAL A 109 -2.53 -0.40 14.32
N SER A 110 -1.81 -1.03 15.26
CA SER A 110 -0.67 -1.89 14.93
C SER A 110 -1.09 -3.04 14.02
N LEU A 111 -2.21 -3.67 14.34
CA LEU A 111 -2.85 -4.70 13.57
C LEU A 111 -3.30 -4.15 12.21
N GLY A 112 -4.22 -3.19 12.20
CA GLY A 112 -4.85 -2.64 11.00
C GLY A 112 -3.91 -2.07 9.95
N ALA A 113 -2.66 -1.80 10.29
CA ALA A 113 -1.60 -1.50 9.34
C ALA A 113 -1.24 -2.65 8.39
N ASN A 114 -1.18 -3.88 8.88
CA ASN A 114 -0.62 -5.01 8.16
C ASN A 114 -1.43 -5.37 6.91
N VAL A 115 -2.76 -5.35 7.02
CA VAL A 115 -3.67 -5.73 5.92
C VAL A 115 -3.50 -4.83 4.69
N PRO A 116 -3.65 -3.49 4.79
CA PRO A 116 -3.48 -2.60 3.64
C PRO A 116 -2.02 -2.53 3.15
N ILE A 117 -1.01 -2.68 4.01
CA ILE A 117 0.41 -2.72 3.57
C ILE A 117 0.68 -3.97 2.74
N THR A 118 0.26 -5.14 3.20
CA THR A 118 0.42 -6.40 2.46
C THR A 118 -0.35 -6.34 1.14
N PHE A 119 -1.57 -5.78 1.16
CA PHE A 119 -2.36 -5.64 -0.06
C PHE A 119 -1.73 -4.65 -1.05
N GLY A 120 -1.22 -3.51 -0.59
CA GLY A 120 -0.51 -2.55 -1.44
C GLY A 120 0.74 -3.16 -2.08
N LEU A 121 1.55 -3.91 -1.32
CA LEU A 121 2.67 -4.67 -1.86
C LEU A 121 2.25 -5.75 -2.87
N TRP A 122 1.15 -6.45 -2.61
CA TRP A 122 0.59 -7.42 -3.55
C TRP A 122 0.20 -6.75 -4.87
N LEU A 123 -0.38 -5.55 -4.83
CA LEU A 123 -0.72 -4.77 -6.02
C LEU A 123 0.54 -4.31 -6.77
N LEU A 124 1.56 -3.83 -6.05
CA LEU A 124 2.84 -3.45 -6.66
C LEU A 124 3.52 -4.64 -7.35
N TYR A 125 3.50 -5.80 -6.70
CA TYR A 125 3.96 -7.07 -7.28
C TYR A 125 3.22 -7.40 -8.58
N LYS A 126 1.88 -7.34 -8.57
CA LYS A 126 1.07 -7.60 -9.76
C LYS A 126 1.27 -6.61 -10.90
N LEU A 127 1.62 -5.37 -10.58
CA LEU A 127 1.80 -4.30 -11.54
C LEU A 127 3.23 -4.21 -12.07
N ASP A 128 4.12 -5.11 -11.64
CA ASP A 128 5.55 -5.10 -11.97
C ASP A 128 6.24 -3.78 -11.56
N MET A 129 5.75 -3.17 -10.48
CA MET A 129 6.25 -1.91 -9.90
C MET A 129 7.02 -2.19 -8.61
N GLU A 130 7.75 -3.29 -8.60
CA GLU A 130 8.46 -3.76 -7.42
C GLU A 130 9.71 -2.93 -7.17
N SER A 131 9.91 -2.54 -5.92
CA SER A 131 11.11 -1.82 -5.52
C SER A 131 11.62 -2.37 -4.19
N TRP A 132 12.92 -2.65 -4.13
CA TRP A 132 13.60 -3.01 -2.88
C TRP A 132 13.35 -1.99 -1.78
N TYR A 133 13.23 -0.71 -2.16
CA TYR A 133 12.90 0.36 -1.23
C TYR A 133 11.54 0.16 -0.56
N THR A 134 10.50 -0.05 -1.37
CA THR A 134 9.13 -0.29 -0.87
C THR A 134 9.02 -1.58 -0.06
N LEU A 135 9.73 -2.63 -0.47
CA LEU A 135 9.80 -3.90 0.28
C LEU A 135 10.47 -3.71 1.65
N PHE A 136 11.59 -3.00 1.68
CA PHE A 136 12.33 -2.71 2.91
C PHE A 136 11.50 -1.89 3.90
N CYS A 137 10.90 -0.79 3.46
CA CYS A 137 10.05 0.05 4.32
C CYS A 137 8.84 -0.72 4.85
N SER A 138 8.20 -1.54 3.99
CA SER A 138 7.07 -2.38 4.40
C SER A 138 7.49 -3.45 5.41
N SER A 139 8.68 -4.03 5.25
CA SER A 139 9.23 -5.02 6.18
C SER A 139 9.49 -4.43 7.56
N ILE A 140 10.11 -3.24 7.63
CA ILE A 140 10.27 -2.51 8.89
C ILE A 140 8.91 -2.28 9.55
N THR A 141 7.92 -1.85 8.76
CA THR A 141 6.58 -1.56 9.28
C THR A 141 5.88 -2.80 9.84
N VAL A 142 6.01 -3.96 9.18
CA VAL A 142 5.44 -5.22 9.68
C VAL A 142 6.17 -5.68 10.95
N LEU A 143 7.49 -5.55 11.02
CA LEU A 143 8.26 -5.89 12.22
C LEU A 143 7.89 -5.01 13.42
N LEU A 144 7.80 -3.69 13.20
CA LEU A 144 7.36 -2.74 14.21
C LEU A 144 5.90 -2.97 14.63
N SER A 145 5.03 -3.36 13.70
CA SER A 145 3.65 -3.79 14.00
C SER A 145 3.62 -4.97 14.98
N ILE A 146 4.40 -6.02 14.69
CA ILE A 146 4.49 -7.21 15.55
C ILE A 146 5.00 -6.83 16.93
N ALA A 147 6.06 -6.01 17.00
CA ALA A 147 6.61 -5.54 18.27
C ALA A 147 5.59 -4.71 19.07
N THR A 148 4.92 -3.76 18.42
CA THR A 148 3.89 -2.91 19.05
C THR A 148 2.71 -3.74 19.55
N PHE A 149 2.28 -4.74 18.78
CA PHE A 149 1.22 -5.66 19.17
C PHE A 149 1.62 -6.51 20.38
N ALA A 150 2.83 -7.05 20.39
CA ALA A 150 3.34 -7.85 21.50
C ALA A 150 3.43 -7.01 22.79
N MET A 151 4.00 -5.80 22.70
CA MET A 151 4.12 -4.89 23.84
C MET A 151 2.75 -4.46 24.39
N SER A 152 1.81 -4.08 23.52
CA SER A 152 0.46 -3.67 23.94
C SER A 152 -0.36 -4.84 24.50
N SER A 153 -0.11 -6.08 24.05
CA SER A 153 -0.81 -7.27 24.55
C SER A 153 -0.30 -7.74 25.92
N HIS A 154 0.98 -7.51 26.21
CA HIS A 154 1.61 -7.88 27.48
C HIS A 154 1.80 -6.71 28.43
N TRP A 155 1.16 -5.56 28.15
CA TRP A 155 1.25 -4.40 29.00
C TRP A 155 0.54 -4.65 30.32
N ASN A 156 1.30 -4.62 31.42
CA ASN A 156 0.78 -4.84 32.76
C ASN A 156 0.57 -3.50 33.46
N LEU A 157 -0.67 -3.23 33.84
CA LEU A 157 -1.04 -2.07 34.64
C LEU A 157 -0.42 -2.24 36.04
N LYS A 158 0.62 -1.47 36.36
CA LYS A 158 1.07 -1.31 37.75
C LYS A 158 0.34 -0.11 38.36
N PRO A 159 -0.60 -0.32 39.30
CA PRO A 159 -1.43 0.76 39.88
C PRO A 159 -0.58 1.91 40.43
N ASP A 160 0.57 1.59 41.01
CA ASP A 160 1.46 2.58 41.67
C ASP A 160 2.31 3.41 40.69
N SER A 161 2.24 3.11 39.38
CA SER A 161 3.05 3.76 38.34
C SER A 161 2.28 4.78 37.50
N LEU A 162 0.97 4.90 37.68
CA LEU A 162 0.21 5.98 37.06
C LEU A 162 0.39 7.24 37.90
N ALA A 163 1.38 8.05 37.55
CA ALA A 163 1.33 9.47 37.86
C ALA A 163 0.32 10.10 36.88
N LEU A 164 -0.98 9.91 37.14
CA LEU A 164 -2.06 10.71 36.53
C LEU A 164 -1.84 12.17 36.97
N SER A 165 -0.93 12.84 36.26
CA SER A 165 -0.08 13.93 36.76
C SER A 165 -0.88 15.18 37.10
N GLU A 166 -2.07 15.35 36.52
CA GLU A 166 -2.82 16.60 36.61
C GLU A 166 -3.96 16.62 37.64
N ASN A 167 -4.32 15.48 38.24
CA ASN A 167 -5.50 15.43 39.10
C ASN A 167 -5.16 15.26 40.59
N LYS A 168 -4.07 15.83 41.09
CA LYS A 168 -3.77 15.79 42.53
C LYS A 168 -4.70 16.75 43.27
N VAL A 169 -5.54 16.20 44.15
CA VAL A 169 -6.53 16.96 44.91
C VAL A 169 -6.05 17.04 46.36
N PHE A 170 -6.05 18.24 46.95
CA PHE A 170 -5.57 18.45 48.33
C PHE A 170 -6.43 17.70 49.35
N GLU A 171 -7.74 17.62 49.09
CA GLU A 171 -8.73 16.88 49.84
C GLU A 171 -8.45 15.36 49.84
N CYS A 172 -7.69 14.87 48.86
CA CYS A 172 -7.20 13.49 48.78
C CYS A 172 -5.74 13.35 49.27
N GLY A 173 -5.22 14.30 50.04
CA GLY A 173 -3.85 14.23 50.56
C GLY A 173 -2.76 14.37 49.48
N GLY A 174 -3.06 15.08 48.39
CA GLY A 174 -2.15 15.23 47.25
C GLY A 174 -2.09 13.99 46.34
N GLN A 175 -2.99 13.03 46.55
CA GLN A 175 -3.21 11.88 45.68
C GLN A 175 -4.34 12.19 44.69
N PRO A 176 -4.40 11.46 43.56
CA PRO A 176 -5.46 11.67 42.59
C PRO A 176 -6.78 11.02 43.03
N PRO A 177 -7.95 11.59 42.66
CA PRO A 177 -9.23 11.21 43.25
C PRO A 177 -9.64 9.79 42.85
N PRO A 178 -10.37 9.04 43.69
CA PRO A 178 -10.78 7.66 43.41
C PRO A 178 -11.56 7.49 42.09
N LEU A 179 -12.21 8.54 41.61
CA LEU A 179 -12.97 8.54 40.36
C LEU A 179 -12.11 8.21 39.13
N ILE A 180 -10.80 8.52 39.13
CA ILE A 180 -9.90 8.17 38.01
C ILE A 180 -9.73 6.66 37.84
N TRP A 181 -9.94 5.90 38.92
CA TRP A 181 -9.83 4.45 39.00
C TRP A 181 -11.17 3.75 38.77
N CYS A 182 -12.28 4.50 38.77
CA CYS A 182 -13.60 3.99 38.47
C CYS A 182 -13.71 3.69 36.96
N ALA A 183 -13.22 2.52 36.56
CA ALA A 183 -13.55 1.90 35.29
C ALA A 183 -14.72 0.93 35.53
N PHE A 184 -15.72 0.95 34.66
CA PHE A 184 -16.90 0.09 34.76
C PHE A 184 -16.55 -1.39 35.00
N GLU A 185 -17.33 -2.00 35.87
CA GLU A 185 -17.30 -3.41 36.27
C GLU A 185 -17.85 -4.34 35.18
N ASP A 186 -17.57 -4.08 33.90
CA ASP A 186 -17.86 -5.00 32.80
C ASP A 186 -16.62 -5.81 32.44
N ASN A 187 -16.40 -6.78 33.30
CA ASN A 187 -15.47 -7.89 33.15
C ASN A 187 -15.40 -8.42 31.70
N TYR A 188 -14.17 -8.52 31.20
CA TYR A 188 -13.68 -9.69 30.47
C TYR A 188 -14.22 -10.06 29.08
N LYS A 189 -15.07 -9.25 28.43
CA LYS A 189 -15.47 -9.54 27.04
C LYS A 189 -14.43 -9.13 25.99
N PHE A 190 -13.48 -8.25 26.34
CA PHE A 190 -12.44 -7.79 25.40
C PHE A 190 -11.37 -8.84 25.08
N GLY A 191 -11.13 -9.79 25.99
CA GLY A 191 -10.27 -10.94 25.72
C GLY A 191 -10.78 -11.81 24.56
N LYS A 192 -12.11 -11.96 24.43
CA LYS A 192 -12.76 -12.68 23.32
C LYS A 192 -12.63 -11.95 21.98
N SER A 193 -12.65 -10.61 21.98
CA SER A 193 -12.49 -9.78 20.77
C SER A 193 -11.12 -9.97 20.10
N THR A 194 -10.09 -10.37 20.85
CA THR A 194 -8.74 -10.56 20.27
C THR A 194 -8.65 -11.72 19.29
N VAL A 195 -9.47 -12.78 19.40
CA VAL A 195 -9.42 -13.94 18.50
C VAL A 195 -9.93 -13.58 17.10
N GLU A 196 -10.99 -12.77 17.01
CA GLU A 196 -11.60 -12.37 15.73
C GLU A 196 -10.71 -11.45 14.91
N VAL A 197 -9.94 -10.59 15.59
CA VAL A 197 -8.98 -9.70 14.92
C VAL A 197 -7.69 -10.45 14.54
N THR A 198 -7.28 -11.47 15.30
CA THR A 198 -5.99 -12.17 15.08
C THR A 198 -5.95 -13.01 13.80
N VAL A 199 -7.08 -13.58 13.35
CA VAL A 199 -7.11 -14.44 12.15
C VAL A 199 -6.80 -13.66 10.85
N PRO A 200 -7.47 -12.53 10.54
CA PRO A 200 -7.09 -11.67 9.41
C PRO A 200 -5.61 -11.28 9.43
N HIS A 201 -5.05 -11.06 10.62
CA HIS A 201 -3.63 -10.72 10.77
C HIS A 201 -2.69 -11.85 10.44
N ALA A 202 -2.95 -13.05 10.95
CA ALA A 202 -2.13 -14.21 10.65
C ALA A 202 -2.10 -14.50 9.13
N VAL A 203 -3.26 -14.39 8.46
CA VAL A 203 -3.34 -14.57 7.00
C VAL A 203 -2.58 -13.47 6.27
N SER A 204 -2.74 -12.20 6.66
CA SER A 204 -2.02 -11.07 6.05
C SER A 204 -0.51 -11.19 6.24
N LEU A 205 -0.05 -11.66 7.40
CA LEU A 205 1.36 -11.89 7.70
C LEU A 205 1.91 -13.05 6.87
N ALA A 206 1.17 -14.16 6.75
CA ALA A 206 1.56 -15.27 5.89
C ALA A 206 1.70 -14.83 4.42
N CYS A 207 0.74 -14.04 3.92
CA CYS A 207 0.81 -13.48 2.56
C CYS A 207 2.02 -12.55 2.39
N PHE A 208 2.32 -11.73 3.41
CA PHE A 208 3.50 -10.86 3.41
C PHE A 208 4.80 -11.66 3.34
N VAL A 209 4.95 -12.68 4.19
CA VAL A 209 6.15 -13.54 4.21
C VAL A 209 6.32 -14.23 2.86
N LEU A 210 5.25 -14.77 2.28
CA LEU A 210 5.29 -15.37 0.95
C LEU A 210 5.76 -14.37 -0.13
N LEU A 211 5.25 -13.13 -0.09
CA LEU A 211 5.69 -12.07 -1.01
C LEU A 211 7.17 -11.74 -0.84
N VAL A 212 7.66 -11.60 0.39
CA VAL A 212 9.08 -11.35 0.68
C VAL A 212 9.93 -12.50 0.13
N LEU A 213 9.56 -13.75 0.41
CA LEU A 213 10.30 -14.92 -0.08
C LEU A 213 10.37 -14.97 -1.61
N VAL A 214 9.26 -14.67 -2.30
CA VAL A 214 9.23 -14.61 -3.77
C VAL A 214 10.14 -13.49 -4.28
N GLN A 215 10.08 -12.30 -3.69
CA GLN A 215 10.87 -11.15 -4.15
C GLN A 215 12.36 -11.28 -3.86
N VAL A 216 12.74 -11.91 -2.75
CA VAL A 216 14.15 -12.14 -2.36
C VAL A 216 14.75 -13.35 -3.07
N SER A 217 13.92 -14.29 -3.57
CA SER A 217 14.41 -15.50 -4.21
C SER A 217 15.34 -15.19 -5.40
N PRO A 218 16.58 -15.73 -5.43
CA PRO A 218 17.49 -15.56 -6.57
C PRO A 218 16.92 -16.20 -7.84
N TRP A 219 15.99 -17.14 -7.68
CA TRP A 219 15.21 -17.76 -8.75
C TRP A 219 14.50 -16.74 -9.61
N LYS A 220 14.03 -15.62 -9.04
CA LYS A 220 13.32 -14.58 -9.78
C LYS A 220 14.19 -13.90 -10.85
N ARG A 221 15.48 -13.66 -10.56
CA ARG A 221 16.43 -13.10 -11.54
C ARG A 221 16.69 -14.03 -12.71
N HIS A 222 16.66 -15.35 -12.48
CA HIS A 222 16.85 -16.36 -13.52
C HIS A 222 15.55 -16.66 -14.28
N ALA A 223 14.44 -16.69 -13.54
CA ALA A 223 13.10 -16.89 -14.05
C ALA A 223 12.61 -15.69 -14.86
N ASN A 224 13.02 -14.44 -14.62
CA ASN A 224 12.52 -13.31 -15.42
C ASN A 224 12.79 -13.47 -16.94
N ASN A 225 13.86 -14.18 -17.31
CA ASN A 225 14.18 -14.51 -18.71
C ASN A 225 13.35 -15.70 -19.28
N GLN A 226 12.75 -16.55 -18.44
CA GLN A 226 12.04 -17.79 -18.85
C GLN A 226 10.54 -17.80 -18.47
N PHE A 227 10.15 -17.06 -17.45
CA PHE A 227 8.86 -17.01 -16.76
C PHE A 227 7.86 -16.06 -17.44
N SER A 228 8.36 -15.04 -18.14
CA SER A 228 7.55 -14.25 -19.07
C SER A 228 6.88 -15.15 -20.14
N ARG A 229 7.54 -16.27 -20.53
CA ARG A 229 6.98 -17.28 -21.45
C ARG A 229 6.07 -18.32 -20.78
N THR A 230 6.15 -18.53 -19.46
CA THR A 230 5.38 -19.59 -18.74
C THR A 230 4.17 -19.07 -17.97
N HIS A 231 4.09 -17.76 -17.69
CA HIS A 231 2.93 -17.13 -17.03
C HIS A 231 1.61 -17.32 -17.80
N GLN A 232 1.69 -17.69 -19.09
CA GLN A 232 0.53 -17.93 -19.93
C GLN A 232 -0.08 -19.34 -19.77
N ARG A 233 0.59 -20.32 -19.15
CA ARG A 233 0.28 -21.76 -19.33
C ARG A 233 -0.33 -22.54 -18.16
N GLY A 234 -0.40 -22.01 -16.93
CA GLY A 234 -1.00 -22.73 -15.78
C GLY A 234 -2.35 -22.16 -15.33
N THR A 235 -3.47 -22.82 -15.65
CA THR A 235 -4.82 -22.44 -15.18
C THR A 235 -4.93 -22.46 -13.65
N THR A 236 -4.25 -23.39 -13.00
CA THR A 236 -4.21 -23.53 -11.52
C THR A 236 -3.51 -22.36 -10.83
N LEU A 237 -2.35 -21.91 -11.36
CA LEU A 237 -1.61 -20.78 -10.79
C LEU A 237 -2.39 -19.47 -10.91
N LYS A 238 -3.09 -19.25 -12.04
CA LYS A 238 -3.96 -18.10 -12.22
C LYS A 238 -5.12 -18.09 -11.21
N GLY A 239 -5.73 -19.25 -10.95
CA GLY A 239 -6.75 -19.41 -9.93
C GLY A 239 -6.25 -19.06 -8.52
N LEU A 240 -5.06 -19.55 -8.14
CA LEU A 240 -4.45 -19.25 -6.85
C LEU A 240 -4.17 -17.75 -6.66
N ILE A 241 -3.65 -17.09 -7.69
CA ILE A 241 -3.37 -15.64 -7.67
C ILE A 241 -4.67 -14.84 -7.47
N ILE A 242 -5.76 -15.23 -8.14
CA ILE A 242 -7.07 -14.59 -7.98
C ILE A 242 -7.62 -14.84 -6.58
N PHE A 243 -7.47 -16.05 -6.06
CA PHE A 243 -7.92 -16.41 -4.72
C PHE A 243 -7.21 -15.61 -3.62
N ILE A 244 -5.88 -15.49 -3.70
CA ILE A 244 -5.08 -14.68 -2.75
C ILE A 244 -5.55 -13.22 -2.79
N GLU A 245 -5.74 -12.67 -3.98
CA GLU A 245 -6.18 -11.29 -4.13
C GLU A 245 -7.59 -11.06 -3.57
N LEU A 246 -8.54 -11.96 -3.87
CA LEU A 246 -9.89 -11.87 -3.35
C LEU A 246 -9.89 -12.01 -1.82
N GLY A 247 -9.04 -12.87 -1.27
CA GLY A 247 -8.81 -12.99 0.16
C GLY A 247 -8.31 -11.67 0.77
N LEU A 248 -7.29 -11.06 0.19
CA LEU A 248 -6.76 -9.77 0.66
C LEU A 248 -7.79 -8.64 0.56
N VAL A 249 -8.55 -8.55 -0.54
CA VAL A 249 -9.65 -7.57 -0.69
C VAL A 249 -10.71 -7.76 0.39
N THR A 250 -11.09 -9.02 0.63
CA THR A 250 -12.06 -9.37 1.67
C THR A 250 -11.55 -8.94 3.05
N MET A 251 -10.27 -9.17 3.35
CA MET A 251 -9.67 -8.73 4.61
C MET A 251 -9.62 -7.20 4.74
N VAL A 252 -9.27 -6.47 3.68
CA VAL A 252 -9.26 -4.99 3.66
C VAL A 252 -10.65 -4.40 3.95
N ILE A 253 -11.72 -5.08 3.54
CA ILE A 253 -13.12 -4.66 3.75
C ILE A 253 -13.63 -5.10 5.13
N LEU A 254 -13.46 -6.37 5.48
CA LEU A 254 -14.00 -6.93 6.72
C LEU A 254 -13.30 -6.37 7.95
N TYR A 255 -11.98 -6.13 7.90
CA TYR A 255 -11.24 -5.68 9.07
C TYR A 255 -11.76 -4.35 9.64
N PRO A 256 -11.89 -3.25 8.85
CA PRO A 256 -12.49 -2.02 9.35
C PRO A 256 -13.94 -2.18 9.79
N LEU A 257 -14.72 -3.04 9.13
CA LEU A 257 -16.11 -3.32 9.52
C LEU A 257 -16.21 -4.06 10.86
N ILE A 258 -15.29 -4.99 11.13
CA ILE A 258 -15.19 -5.69 12.41
C ILE A 258 -14.78 -4.69 13.50
N VAL A 259 -13.75 -3.87 13.26
CA VAL A 259 -13.32 -2.84 14.23
C VAL A 259 -14.44 -1.81 14.48
N LEU A 260 -15.14 -1.38 13.43
CA LEU A 260 -16.27 -0.46 13.55
C LEU A 260 -17.47 -1.12 14.24
N GLY A 261 -17.78 -2.37 13.92
CA GLY A 261 -18.88 -3.13 14.54
C GLY A 261 -18.63 -3.40 16.02
N LEU A 262 -17.41 -3.80 16.39
CA LEU A 262 -16.98 -3.94 17.78
C LEU A 262 -16.97 -2.57 18.49
N GLY A 263 -16.56 -1.51 17.80
CA GLY A 263 -16.55 -0.15 18.32
C GLY A 263 -17.95 0.42 18.57
N ILE A 264 -18.94 0.11 17.72
CA ILE A 264 -20.33 0.61 17.81
C ILE A 264 -21.18 -0.22 18.77
N LEU A 265 -20.95 -1.54 18.85
CA LEU A 265 -21.77 -2.44 19.67
C LEU A 265 -21.41 -2.39 21.17
N ASP A 266 -20.16 -2.06 21.53
CA ASP A 266 -19.72 -2.01 22.92
C ASP A 266 -19.48 -0.59 23.46
N MET A 267 -19.42 0.45 22.62
CA MET A 267 -19.18 1.83 23.08
C MET A 267 -19.87 2.88 22.19
N PRO A 268 -20.45 3.95 22.74
CA PRO A 268 -20.83 5.10 21.95
C PRO A 268 -19.55 5.84 21.51
N VAL A 269 -18.90 5.35 20.45
CA VAL A 269 -17.92 6.12 19.70
C VAL A 269 -18.69 7.21 18.96
N MET A 270 -19.08 8.26 19.70
CA MET A 270 -19.40 9.52 19.07
C MET A 270 -18.08 10.01 18.46
N VAL A 271 -17.91 9.79 17.16
CA VAL A 271 -17.00 10.62 16.37
C VAL A 271 -17.57 12.03 16.50
N ASP A 272 -17.07 12.77 17.46
CA ASP A 272 -17.46 14.15 17.65
C ASP A 272 -16.90 14.96 16.49
N PHE A 273 -17.73 15.17 15.46
CA PHE A 273 -17.36 15.97 14.30
C PHE A 273 -17.17 17.45 14.65
N SER A 274 -17.55 17.88 15.85
CA SER A 274 -17.38 19.26 16.33
C SER A 274 -16.03 19.51 17.00
N GLY A 275 -15.36 18.46 17.48
CA GLY A 275 -14.07 18.53 18.19
C GLY A 275 -13.04 17.57 17.60
N TRP A 276 -12.35 17.99 16.54
CA TRP A 276 -11.26 17.18 15.98
C TRP A 276 -10.03 17.23 16.89
N ASN A 277 -9.52 16.06 17.28
CA ASN A 277 -8.25 15.97 17.98
C ASN A 277 -7.07 16.12 16.98
N PHE A 278 -5.93 16.65 17.45
CA PHE A 278 -4.70 16.81 16.68
C PHE A 278 -4.29 15.55 15.92
N GLY A 279 -4.39 14.38 16.55
CA GLY A 279 -4.11 13.09 15.92
C GLY A 279 -5.03 12.75 14.74
N GLN A 280 -6.33 13.11 14.82
CA GLN A 280 -7.28 12.91 13.73
C GLN A 280 -6.98 13.83 12.55
N VAL A 281 -6.63 15.09 12.83
CA VAL A 281 -6.22 16.07 11.80
C VAL A 281 -4.97 15.56 11.05
N ILE A 282 -3.96 15.09 11.78
CA ILE A 282 -2.75 14.50 11.17
C ILE A 282 -3.11 13.26 10.34
N ALA A 283 -3.94 12.37 10.88
CA ALA A 283 -4.31 11.12 10.23
C ALA A 283 -5.03 11.31 8.88
N VAL A 284 -5.74 12.44 8.70
CA VAL A 284 -6.33 12.83 7.40
C VAL A 284 -5.32 13.58 6.54
N SER A 285 -4.58 14.52 7.13
CA SER A 285 -3.66 15.43 6.43
C SER A 285 -2.49 14.71 5.76
N ILE A 286 -2.03 13.59 6.31
CA ILE A 286 -0.92 12.81 5.75
C ILE A 286 -1.21 12.29 4.33
N TRP A 287 -2.49 12.14 3.97
CA TRP A 287 -2.91 11.66 2.65
C TRP A 287 -3.10 12.78 1.63
N VAL A 288 -3.18 14.04 2.08
CA VAL A 288 -3.41 15.20 1.21
C VAL A 288 -2.38 15.28 0.08
N PRO A 289 -1.05 15.12 0.33
CA PRO A 289 -0.06 15.14 -0.75
C PRO A 289 -0.30 14.06 -1.82
N VAL A 290 -0.69 12.84 -1.42
CA VAL A 290 -0.96 11.73 -2.34
C VAL A 290 -2.19 12.05 -3.20
N ILE A 291 -3.25 12.56 -2.58
CA ILE A 291 -4.48 12.97 -3.27
C ILE A 291 -4.20 14.12 -4.26
N LEU A 292 -3.44 15.14 -3.83
CA LEU A 292 -3.12 16.28 -4.68
C LEU A 292 -2.26 15.87 -5.88
N LYS A 293 -1.26 14.99 -5.70
CA LYS A 293 -0.48 14.42 -6.80
C LYS A 293 -1.36 13.63 -7.77
N TYR A 294 -2.31 12.85 -7.26
CA TYR A 294 -3.26 12.12 -8.11
C TYR A 294 -4.07 13.07 -9.01
N PHE A 295 -4.62 14.15 -8.44
CA PHE A 295 -5.34 15.15 -9.21
C PHE A 295 -4.42 15.88 -10.20
N TYR A 296 -3.23 16.26 -9.77
CA TYR A 296 -2.23 16.91 -10.62
C TYR A 296 -1.89 16.04 -11.85
N TRP A 297 -1.56 14.75 -11.65
CA TRP A 297 -1.25 13.84 -12.75
C TRP A 297 -2.44 13.54 -13.64
N THR A 298 -3.66 13.58 -13.10
CA THR A 298 -4.88 13.43 -13.87
C THR A 298 -5.14 14.62 -14.80
N ILE A 299 -4.79 15.84 -14.38
CA ILE A 299 -5.01 17.07 -15.15
C ILE A 299 -3.85 17.34 -16.12
N PHE A 300 -2.60 17.28 -15.64
CA PHE A 300 -1.40 17.73 -16.36
C PHE A 300 -0.58 16.59 -16.95
N GLY A 301 -0.92 15.34 -16.64
CA GLY A 301 -0.15 14.16 -17.03
C GLY A 301 1.07 13.92 -16.15
N VAL A 302 1.62 12.70 -16.24
CA VAL A 302 2.77 12.28 -15.43
C VAL A 302 4.08 12.89 -15.94
N GLU A 303 4.19 13.11 -17.25
CA GLU A 303 5.41 13.59 -17.90
C GLU A 303 5.86 14.97 -17.37
N SER A 304 4.93 15.92 -17.27
CA SER A 304 5.18 17.27 -16.75
C SER A 304 5.78 17.24 -15.34
N TYR A 305 5.23 16.39 -14.46
CA TYR A 305 5.74 16.23 -13.11
C TYR A 305 7.12 15.58 -13.08
N SER A 306 7.31 14.49 -13.85
CA SER A 306 8.56 13.75 -13.88
C SER A 306 9.74 14.56 -14.44
N ALA A 307 9.50 15.43 -15.42
CA ALA A 307 10.54 16.27 -16.03
C ALA A 307 11.22 17.21 -15.02
N THR A 308 10.53 17.61 -13.95
CA THR A 308 11.10 18.48 -12.91
C THR A 308 11.98 17.74 -11.90
N ARG A 309 11.84 16.41 -11.78
CA ARG A 309 12.56 15.59 -10.79
C ARG A 309 13.74 14.81 -11.37
N ILE A 310 13.83 14.73 -12.69
CA ILE A 310 14.92 14.04 -13.35
C ILE A 310 16.09 15.02 -13.52
N PRO A 311 17.26 14.77 -12.90
CA PRO A 311 18.40 15.64 -13.06
C PRO A 311 18.93 15.57 -14.49
N LEU A 312 19.37 16.71 -15.04
CA LEU A 312 20.17 16.71 -16.26
C LEU A 312 21.44 15.86 -16.02
N PRO A 313 21.85 14.98 -16.95
CA PRO A 313 21.54 14.94 -18.38
C PRO A 313 20.46 13.92 -18.80
N TYR A 314 19.71 13.34 -17.87
CA TYR A 314 18.77 12.27 -18.19
C TYR A 314 17.52 12.81 -18.92
N LYS A 315 17.12 12.14 -20.01
CA LYS A 315 15.91 12.48 -20.79
C LYS A 315 15.00 11.25 -20.86
N ILE A 316 13.71 11.45 -20.59
CA ILE A 316 12.70 10.42 -20.81
C ILE A 316 12.46 10.32 -22.32
N THR A 317 12.76 9.17 -22.90
CA THR A 317 12.33 8.85 -24.28
C THR A 317 11.13 7.94 -24.22
N ASN A 318 10.03 8.36 -24.83
CA ASN A 318 8.91 7.46 -25.07
C ASN A 318 9.38 6.39 -26.05
N SER A 319 9.64 5.18 -25.54
CA SER A 319 9.75 4.01 -26.41
C SER A 319 8.35 3.75 -26.95
N GLU A 320 8.11 4.19 -28.17
CA GLU A 320 6.99 3.71 -28.97
C GLU A 320 7.09 2.18 -28.97
N TYR A 321 6.22 1.51 -28.20
CA TYR A 321 5.95 0.10 -28.44
C TYR A 321 5.23 0.04 -29.79
N LEU A 322 6.02 0.09 -30.86
CA LEU A 322 5.66 -0.46 -32.15
C LEU A 322 5.23 -1.91 -31.87
N PRO A 323 4.06 -2.39 -32.34
CA PRO A 323 3.77 -3.81 -32.32
C PRO A 323 4.73 -4.48 -33.31
N LEU A 324 5.94 -4.79 -32.87
CA LEU A 324 6.95 -5.44 -33.70
C LEU A 324 6.47 -6.86 -34.02
N PRO A 325 6.36 -7.23 -35.31
CA PRO A 325 6.20 -8.62 -35.72
C PRO A 325 7.35 -9.45 -35.17
N MET A 326 7.02 -10.67 -34.79
CA MET A 326 7.86 -11.59 -34.04
C MET A 326 8.97 -12.20 -34.90
N ASP A 327 9.83 -11.41 -35.53
CA ASP A 327 11.03 -11.88 -36.20
C ASP A 327 12.12 -10.79 -36.25
N ILE A 328 13.36 -11.19 -35.97
CA ILE A 328 14.62 -10.42 -36.02
C ILE A 328 15.00 -9.69 -34.71
N LEU A 329 15.50 -10.46 -33.75
CA LEU A 329 16.49 -9.99 -32.76
C LEU A 329 17.75 -10.86 -32.88
N HIS A 330 18.56 -10.61 -33.91
CA HIS A 330 19.99 -10.92 -33.86
C HIS A 330 20.72 -9.67 -33.34
N GLU A 331 21.10 -9.75 -32.06
CA GLU A 331 22.43 -9.42 -31.54
C GLU A 331 23.14 -8.18 -32.12
N LYS A 332 23.19 -7.09 -31.33
CA LYS A 332 24.39 -6.23 -31.24
C LYS A 332 24.53 -5.66 -29.83
N SER A 333 25.45 -6.23 -29.06
CA SER A 333 26.06 -5.63 -27.88
C SER A 333 26.95 -4.46 -28.30
N TYR A 334 26.70 -3.26 -27.76
CA TYR A 334 27.63 -2.13 -27.86
C TYR A 334 28.36 -1.94 -26.54
N SER A 335 29.69 -2.07 -26.56
CA SER A 335 30.57 -1.62 -25.49
C SER A 335 30.91 -0.14 -25.70
N PHE A 336 30.80 0.66 -24.64
CA PHE A 336 31.14 2.08 -24.65
C PHE A 336 32.61 2.24 -24.24
N ASN A 337 33.42 2.84 -25.12
CA ASN A 337 34.82 3.19 -24.83
C ASN A 337 34.94 4.73 -24.74
N PRO A 338 35.28 5.31 -23.58
CA PRO A 338 35.15 6.75 -23.34
C PRO A 338 36.44 7.46 -23.71
N THR A 339 36.72 7.61 -25.02
CA THR A 339 37.76 8.52 -25.51
C THR A 339 37.68 8.58 -27.03
N THR A 340 36.76 9.39 -27.56
CA THR A 340 36.87 10.19 -28.81
C THR A 340 35.47 10.55 -29.33
N THR A 341 35.24 11.84 -29.55
CA THR A 341 33.99 12.41 -30.07
C THR A 341 33.98 12.37 -31.59
N GLU A 342 33.95 11.19 -32.22
CA GLU A 342 33.59 11.04 -33.63
C GLU A 342 33.04 9.63 -33.93
N LEU A 343 31.80 9.56 -34.44
CA LEU A 343 31.23 8.34 -35.01
C LEU A 343 31.83 8.08 -36.39
N ARG A 344 32.74 7.09 -36.52
CA ARG A 344 33.09 6.51 -37.83
C ARG A 344 32.58 5.08 -37.95
N PRO A 345 31.95 4.72 -39.09
CA PRO A 345 31.63 3.33 -39.38
C PRO A 345 32.91 2.53 -39.65
N MET A 346 33.03 1.38 -38.98
CA MET A 346 34.17 0.47 -39.12
C MET A 346 34.16 -0.19 -40.52
N LYS A 347 35.17 0.11 -41.34
CA LYS A 347 35.46 -0.66 -42.58
C LYS A 347 35.93 -2.06 -42.18
N ARG A 348 35.28 -3.09 -42.72
CA ARG A 348 35.67 -4.50 -42.56
C ARG A 348 36.89 -4.78 -43.44
N THR A 349 38.03 -5.08 -42.83
CA THR A 349 39.21 -5.61 -43.51
C THR A 349 39.01 -7.11 -43.67
N THR A 350 38.79 -7.58 -44.90
CA THR A 350 38.86 -9.00 -45.28
C THR A 350 40.32 -9.44 -45.30
N THR A 351 40.72 -10.31 -44.37
CA THR A 351 42.00 -11.01 -44.46
C THR A 351 41.74 -12.43 -44.93
N SER A 352 42.11 -12.67 -46.19
CA SER A 352 42.27 -13.99 -46.81
C SER A 352 43.51 -14.69 -46.24
N ARG A 353 43.38 -15.96 -45.85
CA ARG A 353 44.43 -17.01 -45.85
C ARG A 353 43.69 -18.36 -45.94
N THR A 354 43.60 -19.05 -47.08
CA THR A 354 44.59 -19.91 -47.79
C THR A 354 45.36 -20.90 -46.91
N MET A 355 45.18 -22.16 -47.30
CA MET A 355 45.80 -23.45 -46.93
C MET A 355 45.36 -24.09 -45.62
#